data_AF-A0A525K4E4-F1
#
_entry.id   AF-A0A525K4E4-F1
#
_cell.length_a   1.000
_cell.length_b   1.000
_cell.length_c   1.000
_cell.angle_alpha   90.00
_cell.angle_beta   90.00
_cell.angle_gamma   90.00
#
_symmetry.space_group_name_H-M   'P 1'
#
loop_
_entity.id
_entity.type
_entity.pdbx_description
1 polymer ?
#
loop_
_entity_poly.entity_id
_entity_poly.type
_entity_poly.pdbx_seq_one_letter_code
_entity_poly.pdbx_strand_id
1 'polypeptide(L)' 'MNMATGMFRTSDGSVQVDYDGVSIPIPRSKYDKNGYKPNFDELPLEADYLAAQEKQRAADAKKHL' A
#
# COMPACT_ATOMS: atom_id res chain seq x y z
N MET A 1 -4.27 -3.83 -17.53
CA MET A 1 -3.52 -3.22 -16.42
C MET A 1 -4.38 -3.36 -15.18
N ASN A 2 -3.95 -4.13 -14.18
CA ASN A 2 -4.63 -4.12 -12.88
C ASN A 2 -4.35 -2.77 -12.23
N MET A 3 -5.38 -2.10 -11.72
CA MET A 3 -5.20 -0.88 -10.93
C MET A 3 -4.53 -1.24 -9.60
N ALA A 4 -3.67 -0.36 -9.11
CA ALA A 4 -3.09 -0.55 -7.79
C ALA A 4 -4.20 -0.47 -6.73
N THR A 5 -4.26 -1.47 -5.86
CA THR A 5 -5.22 -1.55 -4.76
C THR A 5 -4.73 -0.76 -3.55
N GLY A 6 -3.42 -0.56 -3.43
CA GLY A 6 -2.84 0.26 -2.36
C GLY A 6 -1.34 0.50 -2.49
N MET A 7 -0.81 1.29 -1.56
CA MET A 7 0.62 1.56 -1.43
C MET A 7 0.99 1.68 0.04
N PHE A 8 2.17 1.18 0.41
CA PHE A 8 2.74 1.33 1.75
C PHE A 8 4.26 1.44 1.67
N ARG A 9 4.88 1.99 2.71
CA ARG A 9 6.34 2.03 2.82
C ARG A 9 6.86 0.94 3.75
N THR A 10 8.04 0.44 3.42
CA THR A 10 8.76 -0.52 4.25
C THR A 10 9.88 0.16 5.02
N SER A 11 10.29 -0.43 6.15
CA SER A 11 11.33 0.14 7.02
C SER A 11 12.70 0.24 6.36
N ASP A 12 12.96 -0.54 5.30
CA ASP A 12 14.17 -0.46 4.46
C ASP A 12 14.12 0.70 3.45
N GLY A 13 13.05 1.50 3.44
CA GLY A 13 12.96 2.70 2.63
C GLY A 13 12.45 2.47 1.21
N SER A 14 11.74 1.36 0.95
CA SER A 14 11.08 1.11 -0.32
C SER A 14 9.57 1.41 -0.22
N VAL A 15 8.94 1.67 -1.36
CA VAL A 15 7.47 1.71 -1.48
C VAL A 15 7.01 0.40 -2.12
N GLN A 16 6.06 -0.27 -1.50
CA GLN A 16 5.38 -1.43 -2.05
C GLN A 16 4.06 -0.98 -2.67
N VAL A 17 3.88 -1.25 -3.95
CA VAL A 17 2.61 -1.02 -4.66
C VAL A 17 1.86 -2.32 -4.74
N ASP A 18 0.72 -2.39 -4.06
CA ASP A 18 -0.14 -3.56 -3.95
C ASP A 18 -1.09 -3.62 -5.15
N TYR A 19 -1.10 -4.77 -5.83
CA TYR A 19 -2.04 -5.15 -6.87
C TYR A 19 -2.76 -6.42 -6.43
N ASP A 20 -3.85 -6.25 -5.68
CA ASP A 20 -4.69 -7.35 -5.20
C ASP A 20 -3.91 -8.43 -4.42
N GLY A 21 -3.05 -7.98 -3.50
CA GLY A 21 -2.21 -8.85 -2.66
C GLY A 21 -0.86 -9.23 -3.26
N VAL A 22 -0.56 -8.81 -4.50
CA VAL A 22 0.80 -8.88 -5.06
C VAL A 22 1.46 -7.51 -4.98
N SER A 23 2.52 -7.40 -4.20
CA SER A 23 3.25 -6.13 -4.03
C SER A 23 4.50 -6.05 -4.89
N ILE A 24 4.70 -4.90 -5.56
CA ILE A 24 5.89 -4.60 -6.35
C ILE A 24 6.73 -3.53 -5.62
N PRO A 25 8.02 -3.80 -5.31
CA PRO A 25 8.89 -2.84 -4.68
C PRO A 25 9.34 -1.74 -5.65
N ILE A 26 9.25 -0.49 -5.20
CA ILE A 26 9.79 0.70 -5.84
C ILE A 26 10.79 1.34 -4.87
N PRO A 27 12.07 1.46 -5.24
CA PRO A 27 13.05 2.19 -4.43
C PRO A 27 12.63 3.66 -4.24
N ARG A 28 12.80 4.22 -3.04
CA ARG A 28 12.44 5.62 -2.73
C ARG A 28 12.99 6.61 -3.76
N SER A 29 14.25 6.47 -4.17
CA SER A 29 14.85 7.36 -5.18
C SER A 29 14.10 7.38 -6.51
N LYS A 30 13.54 6.25 -6.93
CA LYS A 30 12.68 6.18 -8.14
C LYS A 30 11.30 6.73 -7.84
N TYR A 31 10.75 6.45 -6.66
CA TYR A 31 9.43 6.92 -6.25
C TYR A 31 9.36 8.45 -6.26
N ASP A 32 10.33 9.09 -5.60
CA ASP A 32 10.44 10.55 -5.50
C ASP A 32 10.74 11.18 -6.87
N LYS A 33 11.65 10.58 -7.66
CA LYS A 33 11.97 11.07 -9.01
C LYS A 33 10.77 11.05 -9.95
N ASN A 34 9.91 10.05 -9.82
CA ASN A 34 8.71 9.92 -10.65
C ASN A 34 7.56 10.82 -10.17
N GLY A 35 7.71 11.48 -9.01
CA GLY A 35 6.72 12.40 -8.47
C GLY A 35 5.41 11.71 -8.06
N TYR A 36 5.47 10.43 -7.68
CA TYR A 36 4.28 9.70 -7.22
C TYR A 36 3.69 10.34 -5.97
N LYS A 37 2.36 10.15 -5.81
CA LYS A 37 1.59 10.63 -4.67
C LYS A 37 0.83 9.47 -4.02
N PRO A 38 0.66 9.46 -2.69
CA PRO A 38 1.13 10.47 -1.71
C PRO A 38 2.67 10.48 -1.55
N ASN A 39 3.26 11.44 -0.82
CA ASN A 39 4.71 11.43 -0.63
C ASN A 39 5.15 10.20 0.16
N PHE A 40 6.42 9.79 0.02
CA PHE A 40 6.97 8.65 0.75
C PHE A 40 6.65 8.70 2.25
N ASP A 41 6.84 9.85 2.88
CA ASP A 41 6.67 10.01 4.34
C ASP A 41 5.22 10.00 4.82
N GLU A 42 4.27 10.15 3.89
CA GLU A 42 2.83 10.09 4.16
C GLU A 42 2.27 8.68 3.95
N LEU A 43 3.05 7.76 3.39
CA LEU A 43 2.64 6.37 3.23
C LEU A 43 2.58 5.65 4.58
N PRO A 44 1.55 4.80 4.79
CA PRO A 44 1.48 3.94 5.97
C PRO A 44 2.66 2.96 5.96
N LEU A 45 3.07 2.51 7.15
CA LEU A 45 3.96 1.36 7.27
C LEU A 45 3.20 0.08 6.89
N GLU A 46 3.95 -0.96 6.53
CA GLU A 46 3.39 -2.27 6.16
C GLU A 46 2.39 -2.80 7.20
N ALA A 47 2.73 -2.76 8.48
CA ALA A 47 1.86 -3.26 9.54
C ALA A 47 0.52 -2.50 9.62
N ASP A 48 0.55 -1.17 9.53
CA ASP A 48 -0.65 -0.33 9.56
C ASP A 48 -1.52 -0.56 8.32
N TYR A 49 -0.88 -0.72 7.15
CA TYR A 49 -1.56 -1.00 5.90
C TYR A 49 -2.28 -2.36 5.95
N LEU A 50 -1.60 -3.42 6.38
CA LEU A 50 -2.18 -4.76 6.49
C LEU A 50 -3.32 -4.79 7.51
N ALA A 51 -3.14 -4.15 8.68
CA ALA A 51 -4.19 -4.05 9.70
C ALA A 51 -5.43 -3.28 9.20
N ALA A 52 -5.23 -2.23 8.40
CA ALA A 52 -6.34 -1.50 7.76
C ALA A 52 -7.06 -2.37 6.72
N GLN A 53 -6.32 -3.15 5.94
CA GLN A 53 -6.87 -4.07 4.94
C GLN A 53 -7.71 -5.18 5.57
N GLU A 54 -7.22 -5.81 6.65
CA GLU A 54 -7.98 -6.83 7.39
C GLU A 54 -9.27 -6.26 7.98
N LYS A 55 -9.22 -5.05 8.55
CA LYS A 55 -10.41 -4.37 9.08
C LYS A 55 -11.44 -4.10 8.00
N GLN A 56 -11.01 -3.67 6.81
CA GLN A 56 -11.91 -3.47 5.67
C GLN A 56 -12.55 -4.79 5.26
N ARG A 57 -11.75 -5.84 4.99
CA ARG A 57 -12.28 -7.17 4.63
C ARG A 57 -13.28 -7.70 5.66
N ALA A 58 -13.01 -7.52 6.96
CA ALA A 58 -13.91 -7.92 8.02
C ALA A 58 -15.21 -7.09 8.08
N ALA A 59 -15.15 -5.80 7.73
CA ALA A 59 -16.32 -4.93 7.66
C ALA A 59 -17.19 -5.27 6.45
N ASP A 60 -16.59 -5.51 5.28
CA ASP A 60 -17.28 -5.94 4.07
C ASP A 60 -17.99 -7.29 4.27
N ALA A 61 -17.32 -8.24 4.92
CA ALA A 61 -17.92 -9.53 5.28
C ALA A 61 -19.13 -9.41 6.22
N LYS A 62 -19.12 -8.44 7.14
CA LYS A 62 -20.24 -8.18 8.07
C LYS A 62 -21.41 -7.44 7.42
N LYS A 63 -21.18 -6.69 6.35
CA LYS A 63 -22.20 -5.90 5.66
C LYS A 63 -23.07 -6.73 4.71
N HIS A 64 -22.61 -7.94 4.36
CA HIS A 64 -23.30 -8.92 3.54
C HIS A 64 -23.98 -10.05 4.33
N LEU A 65 -24.10 -9.92 5.66
CA LEU A 65 -24.80 -10.87 6.53
C LEU A 65 -26.20 -10.36 6.91
#